data_AF-A0A6A6EC03-F1
#
_entry.id   AF-A0A6A6EC03-F1
#
_cell.length_a   1.000
_cell.length_b   1.000
_cell.length_c   1.000
_cell.angle_alpha   90.00
_cell.angle_beta   90.00
_cell.angle_gamma   90.00
#
_symmetry.space_group_name_H-M   'P 1'
#
loop_
_entity.id
_entity.type
_entity.pdbx_description
1 polymer ?
#
loop_
_entity_poly.entity_id
_entity_poly.type
_entity_poly.pdbx_seq_one_letter_code
_entity_poly.pdbx_strand_id
1 'polypeptide(L)'
;MEAEQHKLHPDLVRLVDTGIFPARSNAFLPAFRALKSTGAAKRFDLVQFPNDLLVTADFMRTVRHPGGVTSESYVSDSYLRPVQWILSVMKRDKPSASRRLVILSPLEAEQLLPTIQKSNIVTLHLYAPRPTQGYDPLDTLDLYCVGRGFSASSPSISRSQIVQLNLFAGQLYFESYTEHVELCRCLGLAWEAPKEGEELQADGFIVPPAGVWGLNKSPVGFLREYVKMRREGEGMEKTHLGRVLEGGLLEEREFKLE
;
A
#
# COMPACT_ATOMS: atom_id res chain seq x y z
N MET A 1 13.34 0.60 22.99
CA MET A 1 13.23 -0.73 22.34
C MET A 1 14.51 -0.98 21.56
N GLU A 2 14.97 -2.23 21.48
CA GLU A 2 16.13 -2.60 20.69
C GLU A 2 15.76 -2.80 19.22
N ALA A 3 16.65 -2.43 18.30
CA ALA A 3 16.49 -2.72 16.88
C ALA A 3 16.47 -4.23 16.61
N GLU A 4 15.65 -4.66 15.65
CA GLU A 4 15.61 -6.06 15.23
C GLU A 4 16.85 -6.44 14.39
N GLN A 5 17.26 -7.71 14.45
CA GLN A 5 18.30 -8.22 13.56
C GLN A 5 17.67 -8.59 12.21
N HIS A 6 17.86 -7.72 11.23
CA HIS A 6 17.39 -7.89 9.86
C HIS A 6 18.09 -9.03 9.13
N LYS A 7 17.32 -9.81 8.35
CA LYS A 7 17.78 -11.02 7.66
C LYS A 7 17.02 -11.20 6.37
N LEU A 8 17.76 -11.48 5.30
CA LEU A 8 17.20 -11.87 4.03
C LEU A 8 16.55 -13.25 4.12
N HIS A 9 15.25 -13.33 3.85
CA HIS A 9 14.52 -14.59 3.92
C HIS A 9 14.80 -15.47 2.68
N PRO A 10 15.10 -16.78 2.83
CA PRO A 10 15.38 -17.66 1.69
C PRO A 10 14.26 -17.72 0.64
N ASP A 11 13.00 -17.65 1.09
CA ASP A 11 11.85 -17.59 0.17
C ASP A 11 11.81 -16.33 -0.71
N LEU A 12 12.35 -15.21 -0.24
CA LEU A 12 12.46 -14.00 -1.04
C LEU A 12 13.55 -14.15 -2.10
N VAL A 13 14.68 -14.77 -1.74
CA VAL A 13 15.74 -15.13 -2.71
C VAL A 13 15.15 -16.02 -3.81
N ARG A 14 14.46 -17.09 -3.44
CA ARG A 14 13.80 -18.00 -4.39
C ARG A 14 12.76 -17.28 -5.25
N LEU A 15 12.01 -16.32 -4.70
CA LEU A 15 11.06 -15.52 -5.47
C LEU A 15 11.78 -14.69 -6.55
N VAL A 16 12.89 -14.04 -6.22
CA VAL A 16 13.70 -13.26 -7.17
C VAL A 16 14.28 -14.15 -8.27
N ASP A 17 14.74 -15.36 -7.92
CA ASP A 17 15.34 -16.30 -8.87
C ASP A 17 14.30 -16.95 -9.81
N THR A 18 13.09 -17.22 -9.31
CA THR A 18 12.12 -18.07 -10.02
C THR A 18 10.88 -17.34 -10.51
N GLY A 19 10.53 -16.21 -9.89
CA GLY A 19 9.24 -15.51 -10.07
C GLY A 19 8.06 -16.18 -9.39
N ILE A 20 8.28 -17.25 -8.63
CA ILE A 20 7.23 -18.09 -8.06
C ILE A 20 7.10 -17.79 -6.57
N PHE A 21 5.89 -17.42 -6.17
CA PHE A 21 5.55 -17.27 -4.76
C PHE A 21 5.39 -18.65 -4.13
N PRO A 22 6.13 -18.97 -3.05
CA PRO A 22 5.94 -20.24 -2.37
C PRO A 22 4.53 -20.37 -1.81
N ALA A 23 3.93 -21.55 -1.94
CA ALA A 23 2.55 -21.80 -1.52
C ALA A 23 2.32 -21.58 -0.01
N ARG A 24 3.35 -21.80 0.81
CA ARG A 24 3.33 -21.58 2.27
C ARG A 24 4.63 -20.92 2.67
N SER A 25 4.60 -19.60 2.78
CA SER A 25 5.74 -18.81 3.26
C SER A 25 5.25 -17.81 4.29
N ASN A 26 5.99 -17.67 5.37
CA ASN A 26 5.83 -16.60 6.36
C ASN A 26 6.65 -15.34 5.99
N ALA A 27 7.37 -15.36 4.86
CA ALA A 27 8.15 -14.24 4.39
C ALA A 27 7.29 -13.11 3.82
N PHE A 28 6.11 -13.45 3.29
CA PHE A 28 5.21 -12.50 2.63
C PHE A 28 3.90 -12.40 3.38
N LEU A 29 3.49 -11.17 3.67
CA LEU A 29 2.25 -10.87 4.36
C LEU A 29 1.41 -9.95 3.47
N PRO A 30 0.07 -10.10 3.43
CA PRO A 30 -0.79 -9.07 2.86
C PRO A 30 -0.58 -7.74 3.61
N ALA A 31 -0.34 -6.66 2.87
CA ALA A 31 0.15 -5.40 3.43
C ALA A 31 -0.75 -4.87 4.56
N PHE A 32 -2.05 -4.76 4.33
CA PHE A 32 -2.99 -4.28 5.36
C PHE A 32 -3.11 -5.23 6.54
N ARG A 33 -3.11 -6.55 6.32
CA ARG A 33 -3.16 -7.54 7.43
C ARG A 33 -1.91 -7.52 8.30
N ALA A 34 -0.77 -7.12 7.74
CA ALA A 34 0.46 -6.97 8.50
C ALA A 34 0.38 -5.85 9.55
N LEU A 35 -0.58 -4.91 9.42
CA LEU A 35 -0.80 -3.81 10.35
C LEU A 35 -1.58 -4.21 11.61
N LYS A 36 -1.83 -5.51 11.84
CA LYS A 36 -2.59 -6.03 12.99
C LYS A 36 -2.07 -5.60 14.37
N SER A 37 -0.78 -5.26 14.46
CA SER A 37 -0.15 -4.79 15.71
C SER A 37 -0.21 -3.27 15.88
N THR A 38 -0.89 -2.54 14.99
CA THR A 38 -1.06 -1.08 15.12
C THR A 38 -2.31 -0.75 15.93
N GLY A 39 -2.34 0.41 16.56
CA GLY A 39 -3.54 0.92 17.23
C GLY A 39 -4.72 1.09 16.26
N ALA A 40 -4.45 1.39 14.99
CA ALA A 40 -5.46 1.56 13.95
C ALA A 40 -6.24 0.27 13.69
N ALA A 41 -5.59 -0.91 13.80
CA ALA A 41 -6.22 -2.21 13.58
C ALA A 41 -7.46 -2.47 14.46
N LYS A 42 -7.62 -1.74 15.57
CA LYS A 42 -8.82 -1.82 16.43
C LYS A 42 -10.07 -1.21 15.79
N ARG A 43 -9.92 -0.41 14.74
CA ARG A 43 -11.02 0.32 14.08
C ARG A 43 -11.68 -0.44 12.94
N PHE A 44 -11.06 -1.51 12.43
CA PHE A 44 -11.56 -2.21 11.25
C PHE A 44 -11.02 -3.64 11.16
N ASP A 45 -11.81 -4.54 10.58
CA ASP A 45 -11.38 -5.92 10.32
C ASP A 45 -10.48 -5.96 9.07
N LEU A 46 -9.17 -6.08 9.31
CA LEU A 46 -8.15 -6.09 8.26
C LEU A 46 -8.26 -7.28 7.30
N VAL A 47 -9.02 -8.32 7.64
CA VAL A 47 -9.25 -9.47 6.76
C VAL A 47 -10.01 -9.05 5.50
N GLN A 48 -10.82 -7.99 5.59
CA GLN A 48 -11.64 -7.47 4.48
C GLN A 48 -10.81 -6.73 3.42
N PHE A 49 -9.65 -6.17 3.77
CA PHE A 49 -8.80 -5.50 2.78
C PHE A 49 -8.27 -6.51 1.74
N PRO A 50 -8.00 -6.05 0.51
CA PRO A 50 -7.40 -6.87 -0.53
C PRO A 50 -6.01 -7.39 -0.13
N ASN A 51 -5.60 -8.49 -0.75
CA ASN A 51 -4.35 -9.19 -0.45
C ASN A 51 -3.35 -9.17 -1.61
N ASP A 52 -3.54 -8.29 -2.60
CA ASP A 52 -2.72 -8.26 -3.80
C ASP A 52 -1.36 -7.61 -3.54
N LEU A 53 -1.32 -6.55 -2.72
CA LEU A 53 -0.09 -5.94 -2.26
C LEU A 53 0.48 -6.75 -1.09
N LEU A 54 1.73 -7.17 -1.25
CA LEU A 54 2.46 -7.92 -0.23
C LEU A 54 3.55 -7.06 0.39
N VAL A 55 3.95 -7.43 1.59
CA VAL A 55 5.07 -6.86 2.33
C VAL A 55 5.90 -7.98 2.93
N THR A 56 7.21 -7.79 3.04
CA THR A 56 8.06 -8.79 3.68
C THR A 56 7.94 -8.75 5.19
N ALA A 57 8.13 -9.91 5.82
CA ALA A 57 8.11 -10.01 7.28
C ALA A 57 9.31 -9.28 7.93
N ASP A 58 10.41 -9.07 7.20
CA ASP A 58 11.54 -8.23 7.63
C ASP A 58 11.14 -6.75 7.60
N PHE A 59 10.50 -6.28 6.52
CA PHE A 59 10.02 -4.89 6.44
C PHE A 59 9.14 -4.54 7.65
N MET A 60 8.25 -5.44 8.03
CA MET A 60 7.31 -5.20 9.14
C MET A 60 7.96 -5.26 10.54
N ARG A 61 9.10 -5.95 10.71
CA ARG A 61 9.72 -6.18 12.01
C ARG A 61 10.92 -5.27 12.21
N THR A 62 10.71 -4.07 12.72
CA THR A 62 11.73 -3.03 12.90
C THR A 62 12.44 -3.08 14.25
N VAL A 63 11.72 -3.45 15.29
CA VAL A 63 12.22 -3.50 16.67
C VAL A 63 11.83 -4.83 17.30
N ARG A 64 12.64 -5.25 18.28
CA ARG A 64 12.35 -6.44 19.07
C ARG A 64 11.13 -6.21 19.94
N HIS A 65 10.25 -7.20 20.00
CA HIS A 65 9.20 -7.21 21.01
C HIS A 65 9.86 -7.21 22.41
N PRO A 66 9.45 -6.32 23.33
CA PRO A 66 9.97 -6.33 24.69
C PRO A 66 9.73 -7.71 25.33
N GLY A 67 10.77 -8.27 25.97
CA GLY A 67 10.63 -9.53 26.69
C GLY A 67 9.51 -9.45 27.74
N GLY A 68 8.58 -10.42 27.72
CA GLY A 68 7.45 -10.48 28.66
C GLY A 68 6.17 -9.81 28.18
N VAL A 69 6.17 -9.12 27.04
CA VAL A 69 4.97 -8.56 26.41
C VAL A 69 4.47 -9.55 25.34
N THR A 70 3.23 -10.01 25.46
CA THR A 70 2.63 -10.88 24.42
C THR A 70 2.53 -10.11 23.10
N SER A 71 2.64 -10.79 21.96
CA SER A 71 2.51 -10.15 20.64
C SER A 71 1.18 -9.39 20.44
N GLU A 72 0.18 -9.67 21.27
CA GLU A 72 -1.14 -9.01 21.26
C GLU A 72 -1.17 -7.66 21.99
N SER A 73 -0.24 -7.41 22.93
CA SER A 73 -0.16 -6.16 23.69
C SER A 73 0.87 -5.17 23.15
N TYR A 74 1.67 -5.60 22.17
CA TYR A 74 2.64 -4.75 21.48
C TYR A 74 1.97 -3.86 20.43
N VAL A 75 2.16 -2.54 20.55
CA VAL A 75 1.70 -1.53 19.59
C VAL A 75 2.88 -0.99 18.81
N SER A 76 2.87 -1.15 17.48
CA SER A 76 4.00 -0.82 16.60
C SER A 76 3.95 0.57 15.96
N ASP A 77 3.06 1.44 16.43
CA ASP A 77 2.69 2.71 15.75
C ASP A 77 3.90 3.61 15.46
N SER A 78 4.85 3.72 16.40
CA SER A 78 6.05 4.56 16.27
C SER A 78 7.17 3.95 15.42
N TYR A 79 6.97 2.75 14.87
CA TYR A 79 8.03 2.01 14.17
C TYR A 79 7.63 1.57 12.76
N LEU A 80 6.67 2.29 12.15
CA LEU A 80 6.30 2.11 10.75
C LEU A 80 7.45 2.55 9.84
N ARG A 81 7.91 1.66 8.97
CA ARG A 81 8.95 2.00 8.00
C ARG A 81 8.41 2.85 6.85
N PRO A 82 9.20 3.81 6.35
CA PRO A 82 8.98 4.40 5.04
C PRO A 82 8.91 3.30 3.98
N VAL A 83 7.93 3.41 3.08
CA VAL A 83 7.79 2.50 1.94
C VAL A 83 8.65 3.07 0.81
N GLN A 84 9.73 2.38 0.47
CA GLN A 84 10.71 2.88 -0.50
C GLN A 84 11.04 1.87 -1.60
N TRP A 85 11.19 0.59 -1.25
CA TRP A 85 11.65 -0.44 -2.16
C TRP A 85 10.50 -1.36 -2.54
N ILE A 86 10.08 -1.31 -3.80
CA ILE A 86 8.98 -2.12 -4.32
C ILE A 86 9.55 -3.13 -5.31
N LEU A 87 9.29 -4.41 -5.09
CA LEU A 87 9.59 -5.46 -6.06
C LEU A 87 8.34 -5.77 -6.87
N SER A 88 8.37 -5.58 -8.19
CA SER A 88 7.33 -6.10 -9.08
C SER A 88 7.76 -7.45 -9.65
N VAL A 89 6.89 -8.44 -9.54
CA VAL A 89 7.14 -9.82 -9.97
C VAL A 89 6.17 -10.19 -11.08
N MET A 90 6.69 -10.53 -12.26
CA MET A 90 5.87 -11.10 -13.32
C MET A 90 5.51 -12.56 -12.99
N LYS A 91 4.23 -12.92 -13.09
CA LYS A 91 3.82 -14.32 -12.96
C LYS A 91 4.30 -15.11 -14.18
N ARG A 92 5.21 -16.05 -13.96
CA ARG A 92 5.79 -16.90 -15.02
C ARG A 92 4.72 -17.70 -15.77
N ASP A 93 3.73 -18.20 -15.05
CA ASP A 93 2.68 -19.08 -15.60
C ASP A 93 1.60 -18.32 -16.39
N LYS A 94 1.55 -16.99 -16.28
CA LYS A 94 0.63 -16.11 -17.02
C LYS A 94 1.31 -14.77 -17.29
N PRO A 95 2.11 -14.66 -18.37
CA PRO A 95 2.82 -13.42 -18.71
C PRO A 95 1.89 -12.22 -18.98
N SER A 96 0.63 -12.47 -19.31
CA SER A 96 -0.44 -11.47 -19.46
C SER A 96 -1.11 -11.08 -18.14
N ALA A 97 -0.82 -11.77 -17.03
CA ALA A 97 -1.35 -11.41 -15.73
C ALA A 97 -0.60 -10.22 -15.15
N SER A 98 -1.34 -9.39 -14.40
CA SER A 98 -0.76 -8.28 -13.67
C SER A 98 0.37 -8.78 -12.73
N ARG A 99 1.48 -8.04 -12.73
CA ARG A 99 2.60 -8.18 -11.82
C ARG A 99 2.09 -8.09 -10.39
N ARG A 100 2.74 -8.81 -9.47
CA ARG A 100 2.51 -8.63 -8.03
C ARG A 100 3.56 -7.72 -7.43
N LEU A 101 3.13 -6.82 -6.56
CA LEU A 101 4.01 -5.93 -5.81
C LEU A 101 4.34 -6.51 -4.42
N VAL A 102 5.60 -6.42 -4.05
CA VAL A 102 6.11 -6.77 -2.72
C VAL A 102 6.93 -5.61 -2.18
N ILE A 103 6.56 -5.07 -1.03
CA ILE A 103 7.34 -4.06 -0.32
C ILE A 103 8.47 -4.75 0.45
N LEU A 104 9.72 -4.32 0.20
CA LEU A 104 10.92 -4.89 0.79
C LEU A 104 11.51 -3.98 1.87
N SER A 105 12.24 -4.55 2.83
CA SER A 105 13.08 -3.75 3.72
C SER A 105 14.32 -3.22 2.98
N PRO A 106 14.96 -2.15 3.48
CA PRO A 106 16.21 -1.64 2.89
C PRO A 106 17.31 -2.71 2.84
N LEU A 107 17.45 -3.54 3.88
CA LEU A 107 18.43 -4.62 3.91
C LEU A 107 18.16 -5.67 2.84
N GLU A 108 16.88 -6.08 2.68
CA GLU A 108 16.52 -7.06 1.65
C GLU A 108 16.78 -6.51 0.25
N ALA A 109 16.40 -5.25 -0.01
CA ALA A 109 16.63 -4.59 -1.29
C ALA A 109 18.12 -4.50 -1.64
N GLU A 110 18.96 -4.10 -0.68
CA GLU A 110 20.41 -4.01 -0.84
C GLU A 110 21.04 -5.38 -1.14
N GLN A 111 20.73 -6.40 -0.34
CA GLN A 111 21.33 -7.73 -0.51
C GLN A 111 20.89 -8.43 -1.80
N LEU A 112 19.67 -8.17 -2.27
CA LEU A 112 19.16 -8.75 -3.51
C LEU A 112 19.56 -7.98 -4.76
N LEU A 113 20.08 -6.75 -4.63
CA LEU A 113 20.40 -5.89 -5.75
C LEU A 113 21.27 -6.59 -6.82
N PRO A 114 22.37 -7.31 -6.48
CA PRO A 114 23.20 -7.98 -7.48
C PRO A 114 22.47 -9.08 -8.27
N THR A 115 21.52 -9.77 -7.62
CA THR A 115 20.71 -10.82 -8.25
C THR A 115 19.61 -10.21 -9.11
N ILE A 116 18.93 -9.19 -8.60
CA ILE A 116 17.86 -8.46 -9.31
C ILE A 116 18.40 -7.82 -10.59
N GLN A 117 19.59 -7.21 -10.55
CA GLN A 117 20.24 -6.61 -11.72
C GLN A 117 20.37 -7.57 -12.92
N LYS A 118 20.48 -8.87 -12.64
CA LYS A 118 20.63 -9.92 -13.66
C LYS A 118 19.30 -10.62 -13.98
N SER A 119 18.22 -10.28 -13.28
CA SER A 119 16.93 -10.94 -13.43
C SER A 119 16.15 -10.41 -14.62
N ASN A 120 15.53 -11.32 -15.37
CA ASN A 120 14.54 -11.00 -16.39
C ASN A 120 13.10 -11.22 -15.92
N ILE A 121 12.90 -11.48 -14.61
CA ILE A 121 11.62 -11.89 -14.02
C ILE A 121 11.05 -10.78 -13.13
N VAL A 122 11.92 -10.13 -12.36
CA VAL A 122 11.54 -9.11 -11.38
C VAL A 122 12.13 -7.76 -11.73
N THR A 123 11.46 -6.71 -11.25
CA THR A 123 11.97 -5.34 -11.29
C THR A 123 11.92 -4.76 -9.88
N LEU A 124 13.01 -4.17 -9.42
CA LEU A 124 13.04 -3.36 -8.20
C LEU A 124 12.82 -1.90 -8.56
N HIS A 125 11.93 -1.25 -7.83
CA HIS A 125 11.52 0.13 -8.04
C HIS A 125 11.83 0.97 -6.80
N LEU A 126 12.36 2.17 -7.03
CA LEU A 126 12.38 3.24 -6.04
C LEU A 126 11.02 3.94 -6.03
N TYR A 127 10.47 4.13 -4.83
CA TYR A 127 9.16 4.74 -4.62
C TYR A 127 9.20 5.68 -3.41
N ALA A 128 8.31 6.67 -3.40
CA ALA A 128 7.90 7.36 -2.20
C ALA A 128 6.43 7.81 -2.36
N PRO A 129 5.62 7.80 -1.27
CA PRO A 129 4.27 8.34 -1.32
C PRO A 129 4.31 9.84 -1.56
N ARG A 130 3.37 10.40 -2.33
CA ARG A 130 3.30 11.84 -2.59
C ARG A 130 2.83 12.63 -1.35
N PRO A 131 3.72 13.38 -0.66
CA PRO A 131 3.38 14.04 0.60
C PRO A 131 2.85 15.46 0.39
N THR A 132 3.20 16.10 -0.73
CA THR A 132 2.77 17.45 -1.11
C THR A 132 2.45 17.50 -2.60
N GLN A 133 1.62 18.46 -3.00
CA GLN A 133 1.22 18.64 -4.39
C GLN A 133 2.36 19.15 -5.30
N GLY A 134 3.41 19.75 -4.72
CA GLY A 134 4.55 20.29 -5.48
C GLY A 134 5.55 19.24 -5.98
N TYR A 135 5.43 17.98 -5.53
CA TYR A 135 6.25 16.88 -6.05
C TYR A 135 5.51 16.12 -7.14
N ASP A 136 6.25 15.62 -8.11
CA ASP A 136 5.73 14.64 -9.07
C ASP A 136 5.38 13.33 -8.35
N PRO A 137 4.29 12.65 -8.74
CA PRO A 137 3.94 11.35 -8.21
C PRO A 137 4.94 10.28 -8.66
N LEU A 138 5.20 9.31 -7.78
CA LEU A 138 6.13 8.20 -8.04
C LEU A 138 5.43 6.84 -8.10
N ASP A 139 4.11 6.84 -8.10
CA ASP A 139 3.25 5.64 -8.10
C ASP A 139 3.06 5.02 -9.50
N THR A 140 3.66 5.61 -10.53
CA THR A 140 3.97 4.99 -11.83
C THR A 140 5.10 3.95 -11.73
N LEU A 141 5.91 4.02 -10.66
CA LEU A 141 7.04 3.13 -10.36
C LEU A 141 8.13 3.10 -11.44
N ASP A 142 8.36 4.20 -12.16
CA ASP A 142 9.37 4.28 -13.22
C ASP A 142 10.52 5.26 -12.94
N LEU A 143 10.54 5.92 -11.76
CA LEU A 143 11.61 6.84 -11.35
C LEU A 143 13.00 6.21 -11.42
N TYR A 144 13.16 5.03 -10.80
CA TYR A 144 14.41 4.27 -10.84
C TYR A 144 14.07 2.77 -10.76
N CYS A 145 14.47 2.04 -11.80
CA CYS A 145 14.18 0.62 -11.96
C CYS A 145 15.48 -0.19 -12.11
N VAL A 146 15.54 -1.35 -11.45
CA VAL A 146 16.65 -2.29 -11.58
C VAL A 146 16.12 -3.69 -11.89
N GLY A 147 16.79 -4.40 -12.80
CA GLY A 147 16.43 -5.76 -13.23
C GLY A 147 15.69 -5.77 -14.55
N ARG A 148 14.56 -6.49 -14.62
CA ARG A 148 13.77 -6.58 -15.86
C ARG A 148 13.30 -5.20 -16.29
N GLY A 149 13.40 -4.91 -17.59
CA GLY A 149 12.82 -3.71 -18.19
C GLY A 149 11.37 -3.47 -17.77
N PHE A 150 11.08 -2.23 -17.42
CA PHE A 150 9.78 -1.76 -16.97
C PHE A 150 9.41 -0.47 -17.68
N SER A 151 8.13 -0.29 -17.94
CA SER A 151 7.59 0.93 -18.54
C SER A 151 6.19 1.18 -17.97
N ALA A 152 5.97 2.39 -17.47
CA ALA A 152 4.68 2.80 -16.91
C ALA A 152 3.56 2.81 -17.97
N SER A 153 3.89 2.95 -19.25
CA SER A 153 2.92 2.90 -20.36
C SER A 153 2.40 1.49 -20.65
N SER A 154 3.02 0.44 -20.09
CA SER A 154 2.55 -0.93 -20.22
C SER A 154 1.63 -1.28 -19.05
N PRO A 155 0.39 -1.75 -19.30
CA PRO A 155 -0.57 -2.08 -18.24
C PRO A 155 -0.19 -3.40 -17.56
N SER A 156 0.92 -3.40 -16.83
CA SER A 156 1.47 -4.57 -16.17
C SER A 156 1.15 -4.61 -14.67
N ILE A 157 0.68 -3.51 -14.08
CA ILE A 157 0.28 -3.42 -12.67
C ILE A 157 -1.18 -2.94 -12.61
N SER A 158 -2.01 -3.61 -11.83
CA SER A 158 -3.42 -3.23 -11.68
C SER A 158 -3.57 -1.94 -10.87
N ARG A 159 -4.51 -1.08 -11.26
CA ARG A 159 -4.80 0.17 -10.54
C ARG A 159 -5.18 -0.07 -9.07
N SER A 160 -5.95 -1.13 -8.79
CA SER A 160 -6.26 -1.55 -7.41
C SER A 160 -4.99 -1.75 -6.56
N GLN A 161 -3.93 -2.33 -7.14
CA GLN A 161 -2.68 -2.56 -6.40
C GLN A 161 -1.87 -1.29 -6.19
N ILE A 162 -1.94 -0.31 -7.11
CA ILE A 162 -1.38 1.04 -6.91
C ILE A 162 -2.14 1.78 -5.81
N VAL A 163 -3.48 1.72 -5.79
CA VAL A 163 -4.29 2.27 -4.70
C VAL A 163 -3.91 1.65 -3.35
N GLN A 164 -3.75 0.33 -3.30
CA GLN A 164 -3.25 -0.37 -2.10
C GLN A 164 -1.87 0.17 -1.68
N LEU A 165 -0.94 0.33 -2.63
CA LEU A 165 0.41 0.83 -2.37
C LEU A 165 0.38 2.25 -1.79
N ASN A 166 -0.34 3.15 -2.45
CA ASN A 166 -0.45 4.55 -2.08
C ASN A 166 -1.09 4.71 -0.70
N LEU A 167 -2.19 4.01 -0.42
CA LEU A 167 -2.81 4.01 0.90
C LEU A 167 -1.90 3.39 1.97
N PHE A 168 -1.29 2.24 1.67
CA PHE A 168 -0.39 1.59 2.61
C PHE A 168 0.83 2.47 2.89
N ALA A 169 1.34 3.22 1.93
CA ALA A 169 2.49 4.11 2.11
C ALA A 169 2.14 5.45 2.76
N GLY A 170 0.86 5.84 2.81
CA GLY A 170 0.40 7.10 3.39
C GLY A 170 0.46 8.28 2.42
N GLN A 171 0.24 8.06 1.13
CA GLN A 171 0.14 9.11 0.12
C GLN A 171 -1.01 10.07 0.42
N LEU A 172 -0.78 11.38 0.27
CA LEU A 172 -1.74 12.41 0.66
C LEU A 172 -2.39 13.13 -0.52
N TYR A 173 -1.68 13.19 -1.65
CA TYR A 173 -2.12 13.88 -2.86
C TYR A 173 -2.19 12.92 -4.03
N PHE A 174 -3.26 13.02 -4.81
CA PHE A 174 -3.42 12.30 -6.09
C PHE A 174 -2.91 13.14 -7.25
N GLU A 175 -2.46 12.50 -8.33
CA GLU A 175 -2.06 13.20 -9.56
C GLU A 175 -3.26 13.81 -10.29
N SER A 176 -4.35 13.05 -10.38
CA SER A 176 -5.51 13.42 -11.17
C SER A 176 -6.82 13.08 -10.47
N TYR A 177 -7.90 13.67 -10.98
CA TYR A 177 -9.26 13.33 -10.53
C TYR A 177 -9.58 11.84 -10.73
N THR A 178 -9.06 11.23 -11.80
CA THR A 178 -9.22 9.80 -12.08
C THR A 178 -8.70 8.94 -10.94
N GLU A 179 -7.53 9.26 -10.38
CA GLU A 179 -6.96 8.50 -9.26
C GLU A 179 -7.80 8.63 -7.98
N HIS A 180 -8.36 9.81 -7.73
CA HIS A 180 -9.33 10.02 -6.66
C HIS A 180 -10.57 9.11 -6.85
N VAL A 181 -11.14 9.08 -8.06
CA VAL A 181 -12.31 8.23 -8.35
C VAL A 181 -11.96 6.75 -8.20
N GLU A 182 -10.77 6.32 -8.64
CA GLU A 182 -10.30 4.95 -8.46
C GLU A 182 -10.18 4.56 -6.99
N LEU A 183 -9.65 5.45 -6.14
CA LEU A 183 -9.59 5.25 -4.70
C LEU A 183 -11.01 5.07 -4.12
N CYS A 184 -11.92 5.99 -4.41
CA CYS A 184 -13.27 5.96 -3.85
C CYS A 184 -14.03 4.71 -4.31
N ARG A 185 -13.88 4.30 -5.59
CA ARG A 185 -14.41 3.02 -6.11
C ARG A 185 -13.84 1.80 -5.40
N CYS A 186 -12.55 1.79 -5.11
CA CYS A 186 -11.92 0.70 -4.37
C CYS A 186 -12.51 0.57 -2.95
N LEU A 187 -12.63 1.70 -2.24
CA LEU A 187 -13.09 1.75 -0.86
C LEU A 187 -14.61 1.68 -0.68
N GLY A 188 -15.39 1.94 -1.74
CA GLY A 188 -16.85 2.09 -1.63
C GLY A 188 -17.28 3.44 -1.05
N LEU A 189 -16.50 4.49 -1.28
CA LEU A 189 -16.82 5.87 -0.89
C LEU A 189 -17.49 6.60 -2.05
N ALA A 190 -18.29 7.62 -1.79
CA ALA A 190 -18.83 8.48 -2.81
C ALA A 190 -17.77 9.38 -3.44
N TRP A 191 -17.82 9.52 -4.76
CA TRP A 191 -17.07 10.51 -5.55
C TRP A 191 -18.02 11.38 -6.41
N GLU A 192 -19.31 11.07 -6.36
CA GLU A 192 -20.42 11.72 -7.07
C GLU A 192 -21.67 11.67 -6.18
N ALA A 193 -22.75 12.31 -6.61
CA ALA A 193 -24.03 12.23 -5.88
C ALA A 193 -24.52 10.77 -5.79
N PRO A 194 -25.07 10.35 -4.63
CA PRO A 194 -25.56 8.98 -4.46
C PRO A 194 -26.67 8.67 -5.46
N LYS A 195 -26.69 7.43 -5.96
CA LYS A 195 -27.71 6.95 -6.90
C LYS A 195 -29.00 6.60 -6.17
N GLU A 196 -30.08 6.42 -6.92
CA GLU A 196 -31.35 5.96 -6.35
C GLU A 196 -31.16 4.63 -5.62
N GLY A 197 -31.54 4.59 -4.33
CA GLY A 197 -31.36 3.43 -3.46
C GLY A 197 -30.01 3.36 -2.73
N GLU A 198 -29.10 4.31 -2.96
CA GLU A 198 -27.87 4.46 -2.19
C GLU A 198 -28.06 5.48 -1.06
N GLU A 199 -27.62 5.12 0.14
CA GLU A 199 -27.50 6.01 1.29
C GLU A 199 -26.03 6.32 1.57
N LEU A 200 -25.75 7.55 2.00
CA LEU A 200 -24.39 7.98 2.32
C LEU A 200 -24.19 8.08 3.84
N GLN A 201 -23.18 7.40 4.36
CA GLN A 201 -22.74 7.59 5.74
C GLN A 201 -22.03 8.94 5.91
N ALA A 202 -21.90 9.42 7.15
CA ALA A 202 -21.28 10.70 7.45
C ALA A 202 -19.81 10.82 6.98
N ASP A 203 -19.14 9.70 6.77
CA ASP A 203 -17.75 9.60 6.29
C ASP A 203 -17.66 9.34 4.77
N GLY A 204 -18.79 9.41 4.06
CA GLY A 204 -18.86 9.21 2.61
C GLY A 204 -18.99 7.75 2.17
N PHE A 205 -19.11 6.77 3.07
CA PHE A 205 -19.29 5.37 2.69
C PHE A 205 -20.70 5.10 2.14
N ILE A 206 -20.78 4.38 1.01
CA ILE A 206 -22.04 4.07 0.31
C ILE A 206 -22.68 2.81 0.90
N VAL A 207 -23.99 2.88 1.16
CA VAL A 207 -24.83 1.76 1.62
C VAL A 207 -25.95 1.53 0.60
N PRO A 208 -26.18 0.30 0.12
CA PRO A 208 -25.43 -0.94 0.41
C PRO A 208 -23.99 -0.89 -0.14
N PRO A 209 -23.04 -1.66 0.45
CA PRO A 209 -21.65 -1.61 0.02
C PRO A 209 -21.46 -2.00 -1.45
N ALA A 210 -20.86 -1.09 -2.23
CA ALA A 210 -20.68 -1.24 -3.68
C ALA A 210 -19.20 -1.14 -4.12
N GLY A 211 -18.26 -1.06 -3.17
CA GLY A 211 -16.83 -0.92 -3.46
C GLY A 211 -16.20 -2.16 -4.08
N VAL A 212 -15.20 -1.96 -4.95
CA VAL A 212 -14.48 -3.05 -5.66
C VAL A 212 -13.78 -3.99 -4.68
N TRP A 213 -13.32 -3.49 -3.52
CA TRP A 213 -12.68 -4.33 -2.52
C TRP A 213 -13.66 -5.17 -1.69
N GLY A 214 -14.98 -5.00 -1.89
CA GLY A 214 -15.99 -5.81 -1.20
C GLY A 214 -16.02 -5.61 0.32
N LEU A 215 -15.64 -4.41 0.79
CA LEU A 215 -15.68 -4.05 2.20
C LEU A 215 -17.12 -3.99 2.68
N ASN A 216 -17.44 -4.63 3.80
CA ASN A 216 -18.81 -4.66 4.32
C ASN A 216 -19.16 -3.45 5.21
N LYS A 217 -18.15 -2.67 5.59
CA LYS A 217 -18.23 -1.48 6.45
C LYS A 217 -17.22 -0.45 5.98
N SER A 218 -17.42 0.79 6.41
CA SER A 218 -16.49 1.88 6.13
C SER A 218 -15.08 1.61 6.71
N PRO A 219 -14.02 1.66 5.88
CA PRO A 219 -12.63 1.59 6.34
C PRO A 219 -12.09 2.95 6.82
N VAL A 220 -12.85 4.04 6.69
CA VAL A 220 -12.37 5.41 6.87
C VAL A 220 -11.78 5.62 8.26
N GLY A 221 -12.43 5.12 9.31
CA GLY A 221 -11.92 5.22 10.69
C GLY A 221 -10.55 4.58 10.87
N PHE A 222 -10.29 3.44 10.22
CA PHE A 222 -8.97 2.81 10.21
C PHE A 222 -7.95 3.65 9.43
N LEU A 223 -8.31 4.09 8.22
CA LEU A 223 -7.40 4.85 7.35
C LEU A 223 -6.98 6.17 7.99
N ARG A 224 -7.89 6.88 8.66
CA ARG A 224 -7.56 8.13 9.38
C ARG A 224 -6.52 7.92 10.47
N GLU A 225 -6.72 6.92 11.33
CA GLU A 225 -5.77 6.60 12.39
C GLU A 225 -4.43 6.15 11.81
N TYR A 226 -4.46 5.32 10.76
CA TYR A 226 -3.25 4.80 10.13
C TYR A 226 -2.41 5.87 9.44
N VAL A 227 -3.02 6.75 8.65
CA VAL A 227 -2.31 7.85 7.97
C VAL A 227 -1.75 8.83 9.00
N LYS A 228 -2.50 9.12 10.07
CA LYS A 228 -2.02 9.94 11.19
C LYS A 228 -0.76 9.34 11.83
N MET A 229 -0.71 8.02 12.02
CA MET A 229 0.48 7.31 12.53
C MET A 229 1.67 7.47 11.60
N ARG A 230 1.49 7.27 10.29
CA ARG A 230 2.58 7.45 9.29
C ARG A 230 3.14 8.87 9.24
N ARG A 231 2.36 9.84 9.70
CA ARG A 231 2.71 11.26 9.73
C ARG A 231 3.09 11.77 11.11
N GLU A 232 3.31 10.88 12.06
CA GLU A 232 3.70 11.25 13.43
C GLU A 232 2.73 12.28 14.07
N GLY A 233 1.46 12.24 13.67
CA GLY A 233 0.42 13.14 14.19
C GLY A 233 0.21 14.45 13.42
N GLU A 234 0.95 14.71 12.34
CA GLU A 234 0.70 15.91 11.52
C GLU A 234 -0.68 15.88 10.83
N GLY A 235 -1.33 17.05 10.80
CA GLY A 235 -2.69 17.22 10.26
C GLY A 235 -2.77 17.01 8.75
N MET A 236 -3.73 16.20 8.29
CA MET A 236 -3.93 15.83 6.87
C MET A 236 -5.17 16.47 6.24
N GLU A 237 -5.92 17.27 6.99
CA GLU A 237 -7.27 17.73 6.68
C GLU A 237 -7.31 18.54 5.37
N LYS A 238 -6.21 19.24 5.05
CA LYS A 238 -6.08 20.06 3.82
C LYS A 238 -5.56 19.29 2.60
N THR A 239 -5.29 18.00 2.74
CA THR A 239 -4.78 17.16 1.64
C THR A 239 -5.93 16.59 0.82
N HIS A 240 -5.64 15.99 -0.35
CA HIS A 240 -6.68 15.31 -1.12
C HIS A 240 -7.23 14.10 -0.36
N LEU A 241 -6.34 13.24 0.15
CA LEU A 241 -6.75 12.07 0.92
C LEU A 241 -7.50 12.46 2.20
N GLY A 242 -7.03 13.49 2.91
CA GLY A 242 -7.67 13.95 4.15
C GLY A 242 -9.12 14.37 3.94
N ARG A 243 -9.40 15.16 2.89
CA ARG A 243 -10.76 15.58 2.56
C ARG A 243 -11.67 14.42 2.17
N VAL A 244 -11.16 13.45 1.40
CA VAL A 244 -11.88 12.21 1.08
C VAL A 244 -12.23 11.44 2.36
N LEU A 245 -11.29 11.31 3.30
CA LEU A 245 -11.49 10.62 4.57
C LEU A 245 -12.34 11.42 5.59
N GLU A 246 -12.69 12.67 5.28
CA GLU A 246 -13.66 13.48 6.03
C GLU A 246 -15.07 13.42 5.41
N GLY A 247 -15.27 12.59 4.36
CA GLY A 247 -16.53 12.51 3.62
C GLY A 247 -16.72 13.63 2.60
N GLY A 248 -15.66 14.42 2.34
CA GLY A 248 -15.66 15.48 1.34
C GLY A 248 -15.52 14.93 -0.08
N LEU A 249 -16.20 15.57 -1.03
CA LEU A 249 -16.03 15.32 -2.46
C LEU A 249 -14.93 16.25 -3.00
N LEU A 250 -14.03 15.67 -3.80
CA LEU A 250 -13.09 16.46 -4.59
C LEU A 250 -13.70 16.73 -5.96
N GLU A 251 -13.37 17.89 -6.54
CA GLU A 251 -13.79 18.26 -7.88
C GLU A 251 -12.62 18.25 -8.87
N GLU A 252 -12.94 18.06 -10.16
CA GLU A 252 -11.92 17.96 -11.21
C GLU A 252 -11.05 19.23 -11.33
N ARG A 253 -11.62 20.41 -11.05
CA ARG A 253 -10.89 21.69 -11.08
C ARG A 253 -9.71 21.75 -10.11
N GLU A 254 -9.73 20.95 -9.06
CA GLU A 254 -8.70 20.93 -8.01
C GLU A 254 -7.42 20.21 -8.45
N PHE A 255 -7.49 19.51 -9.59
CA PHE A 255 -6.37 18.79 -10.19
C PHE A 255 -5.83 19.49 -11.43
N LYS A 256 -6.45 20.60 -11.85
CA LYS A 256 -5.96 21.44 -12.93
C LYS A 256 -5.02 22.45 -12.30
N LEU A 257 -3.72 22.34 -12.60
CA LEU A 257 -2.77 23.40 -12.29
C LEU A 257 -3.23 24.66 -13.04
N GLU A 258 -3.37 25.78 -12.32
CA GLU A 258 -3.42 27.11 -12.94
C GLU A 258 -2.11 27.44 -13.65
#